data_AF-A0A7C4VK11-F1
#
_entry.id   AF-A0A7C4VK11-F1
#
_cell.length_a   1.000
_cell.length_b   1.000
_cell.length_c   1.000
_cell.angle_alpha   90.00
_cell.angle_beta   90.00
_cell.angle_gamma   90.00
#
_symmetry.space_group_name_H-M   'P 1'
#
loop_
_entity.id
_entity.type
_entity.pdbx_description
1 polymer ?
#
loop_
_entity_poly.entity_id
_entity_poly.type
_entity_poly.pdbx_seq_one_letter_code
_entity_poly.pdbx_strand_id
1 'polypeptide(L)'
;MENTQKSDVKPRVGFVPFSYPDYPRELVIEFAKKSEETLRDIGLDVIATDPIITWNDVESALKLLRSEDLDSIIAAIISWVEAPNVIAVLKEFLNKPIVLWSHTMFMKNNELLTLGPLPGAGVIKESLEEMGIKFRFIWGMPDEKG
;
A
#
# COMPACT_ATOMS: atom_id res chain seq x y z
N MET A 1 39.10 -10.99 -13.35
CA MET A 1 38.24 -11.51 -12.27
C MET A 1 37.70 -10.29 -11.55
N GLU A 2 36.61 -9.71 -12.06
CA GLU A 2 35.93 -8.60 -11.38
C GLU A 2 34.91 -9.20 -10.43
N ASN A 3 35.20 -9.09 -9.14
CA ASN A 3 34.32 -9.51 -8.07
C ASN A 3 33.30 -8.39 -7.87
N THR A 4 32.19 -8.41 -8.61
CA THR A 4 31.10 -7.45 -8.40
C THR A 4 30.40 -7.83 -7.09
N GLN A 5 30.85 -7.21 -6.01
CA GLN A 5 30.19 -7.27 -4.72
C GLN A 5 28.81 -6.62 -4.88
N LYS A 6 27.77 -7.43 -5.11
CA LYS A 6 26.37 -6.99 -5.04
C LYS A 6 26.18 -6.37 -3.66
N SER A 7 25.96 -5.07 -3.61
CA SER A 7 25.64 -4.35 -2.39
C SER A 7 24.39 -4.98 -1.76
N ASP A 8 24.49 -5.36 -0.48
CA ASP A 8 23.43 -5.97 0.34
C ASP A 8 22.32 -4.97 0.72
N VAL A 9 22.10 -3.95 -0.12
CA VAL A 9 21.17 -2.85 0.15
C VAL A 9 19.78 -3.31 -0.23
N LYS A 10 18.95 -3.51 0.79
CA LYS A 10 17.51 -3.77 0.63
C LYS A 10 16.82 -2.51 0.09
N PRO A 11 15.99 -2.59 -0.96
CA PRO A 11 15.20 -1.45 -1.40
C PRO A 11 14.33 -0.92 -0.25
N ARG A 12 14.38 0.39 -0.01
CA ARG A 12 13.58 1.05 1.01
C ARG A 12 12.24 1.49 0.43
N VAL A 13 11.14 0.98 0.98
CA VAL A 13 9.80 1.20 0.41
C VAL A 13 8.90 1.87 1.44
N GLY A 14 8.16 2.89 1.01
CA GLY A 14 7.05 3.43 1.81
C GLY A 14 5.82 2.57 1.63
N PHE A 15 5.31 1.97 2.69
CA PHE A 15 4.08 1.19 2.68
C PHE A 15 2.95 1.97 3.33
N VAL A 16 1.88 2.22 2.56
CA VAL A 16 0.76 3.06 3.00
C VAL A 16 -0.54 2.27 2.84
N PRO A 17 -1.10 1.74 3.94
CA PRO A 17 -2.39 1.09 3.93
C PRO A 17 -3.52 2.13 3.92
N PHE A 18 -4.54 1.91 3.10
CA PHE A 18 -5.72 2.76 2.97
C PHE A 18 -7.01 2.00 3.24
N SER A 19 -7.94 2.66 3.91
CA SER A 19 -9.25 2.12 4.25
C SER A 19 -10.31 3.21 4.36
N TYR A 20 -11.46 2.89 4.94
CA TYR A 20 -12.62 3.76 5.10
C TYR A 20 -13.27 3.57 6.49
N PRO A 21 -13.86 4.63 7.10
CA PRO A 21 -14.33 4.60 8.48
C PRO A 21 -15.30 3.47 8.83
N ASP A 22 -16.11 3.03 7.88
CA ASP A 22 -17.21 2.09 8.13
C ASP A 22 -16.76 0.62 8.19
N TYR A 23 -15.48 0.33 7.95
CA TYR A 23 -14.95 -1.03 8.05
C TYR A 23 -14.39 -1.34 9.44
N PRO A 24 -14.43 -2.62 9.88
CA PRO A 24 -13.89 -3.00 11.19
C PRO A 24 -12.40 -2.67 11.31
N ARG A 25 -12.06 -1.68 12.15
CA ARG A 25 -10.69 -1.17 12.31
C ARG A 25 -9.69 -2.26 12.67
N GLU A 26 -10.09 -3.22 13.50
CA GLU A 26 -9.22 -4.35 13.89
C GLU A 26 -8.79 -5.19 12.68
N LEU A 27 -9.69 -5.48 11.74
CA LEU A 27 -9.37 -6.21 10.52
C LEU A 27 -8.45 -5.40 9.60
N VAL A 28 -8.67 -4.09 9.51
CA VAL A 28 -7.83 -3.20 8.71
C VAL A 28 -6.39 -3.20 9.24
N ILE A 29 -6.23 -3.06 10.56
CA ILE A 29 -4.91 -3.09 11.23
C ILE A 29 -4.26 -4.47 11.06
N GLU A 30 -5.02 -5.55 11.24
CA GLU A 30 -4.52 -6.91 11.05
C GLU A 30 -3.97 -7.12 9.63
N PHE A 31 -4.73 -6.72 8.60
CA PHE A 31 -4.32 -6.85 7.21
C PHE A 31 -3.15 -5.93 6.85
N ALA A 32 -3.13 -4.69 7.34
CA ALA A 32 -1.99 -3.79 7.16
C ALA A 32 -0.70 -4.40 7.71
N LYS A 33 -0.77 -4.98 8.93
CA LYS A 33 0.37 -5.61 9.57
C LYS A 33 0.86 -6.86 8.82
N LYS A 34 -0.06 -7.74 8.40
CA LYS A 34 0.29 -8.93 7.59
C LYS A 34 0.96 -8.53 6.27
N SER A 35 0.47 -7.47 5.63
CA SER A 35 1.06 -6.93 4.42
C SER A 35 2.45 -6.37 4.65
N GLU A 36 2.66 -5.62 5.72
CA GLU A 36 3.99 -5.15 6.11
C GLU A 36 4.95 -6.32 6.37
N GLU A 37 4.53 -7.32 7.16
CA GLU A 37 5.32 -8.51 7.46
C GLU A 37 5.74 -9.25 6.18
N THR A 38 4.79 -9.44 5.25
CA THR A 38 5.05 -10.08 3.95
C THR A 38 6.09 -9.30 3.13
N LEU A 39 5.98 -7.97 3.08
CA LEU A 39 6.94 -7.12 2.36
C LEU A 39 8.34 -7.19 2.99
N ARG A 40 8.43 -7.27 4.32
CA ARG A 40 9.71 -7.46 5.02
C ARG A 40 10.30 -8.84 4.76
N ASP A 41 9.48 -9.88 4.73
CA ASP A 41 9.88 -11.27 4.51
C ASP A 41 10.44 -11.50 3.11
N ILE A 42 9.95 -10.79 2.09
CA ILE A 42 10.53 -10.80 0.75
C ILE A 42 11.79 -9.93 0.61
N GLY A 43 12.25 -9.33 1.71
CA GLY A 43 13.55 -8.65 1.79
C GLY A 43 13.52 -7.15 1.58
N LEU A 44 12.37 -6.48 1.69
CA LEU A 44 12.27 -5.02 1.60
C LEU A 44 12.56 -4.34 2.96
N ASP A 45 13.17 -3.15 2.93
CA ASP A 45 13.24 -2.26 4.08
C ASP A 45 11.97 -1.38 4.09
N VAL A 46 10.98 -1.77 4.90
CA VAL A 46 9.65 -1.15 4.86
C VAL A 46 9.55 -0.01 5.88
N ILE A 47 9.12 1.16 5.41
CA ILE A 47 8.64 2.27 6.23
C ILE A 47 7.11 2.26 6.15
N ALA A 48 6.45 1.72 7.17
CA ALA A 48 4.99 1.57 7.19
C ALA A 48 4.34 2.74 7.95
N THR A 49 3.26 3.28 7.39
CA THR A 49 2.38 4.22 8.10
C THR A 49 1.27 3.47 8.83
N ASP A 50 0.62 4.14 9.78
CA ASP A 50 -0.72 3.71 10.20
C ASP A 50 -1.70 3.76 9.00
N PRO A 51 -2.79 2.96 9.01
CA PRO A 51 -3.79 3.03 7.96
C PRO A 51 -4.41 4.41 7.84
N ILE A 52 -4.46 4.93 6.62
CA ILE A 52 -5.14 6.18 6.29
C ILE A 52 -6.62 5.87 6.07
N ILE A 53 -7.45 6.31 7.01
CA ILE A 53 -8.90 6.06 7.02
C ILE A 53 -9.65 7.35 6.70
N THR A 54 -9.14 8.48 7.18
CA THR A 54 -9.71 9.82 7.03
C THR A 54 -8.64 10.80 6.55
N TRP A 55 -9.09 11.97 6.12
CA TRP A 55 -8.20 13.06 5.72
C TRP A 55 -7.20 13.48 6.81
N ASN A 56 -7.59 13.35 8.09
CA ASN A 56 -6.75 13.73 9.23
C ASN A 56 -5.51 12.83 9.38
N ASP A 57 -5.54 11.62 8.84
CA ASP A 57 -4.44 10.67 8.94
C ASP A 57 -3.30 11.03 7.94
N VAL A 58 -3.64 11.73 6.86
CA VAL A 58 -2.75 12.02 5.72
C VAL A 58 -1.50 12.77 6.14
N GLU A 59 -1.62 13.86 6.91
CA GLU A 59 -0.45 14.68 7.27
C GLU A 59 0.54 13.91 8.15
N SER A 60 0.03 13.07 9.05
CA SER A 60 0.90 12.25 9.92
C SER A 60 1.68 11.20 9.12
N ALA A 61 1.01 10.56 8.16
CA ALA A 61 1.63 9.62 7.22
C ALA A 61 2.68 10.32 6.34
N LEU A 62 2.35 11.49 5.79
CA LEU A 62 3.27 12.27 4.96
C LEU A 62 4.50 12.73 5.75
N LYS A 63 4.33 13.14 7.01
CA LYS A 63 5.45 13.53 7.87
C LYS A 63 6.46 12.39 8.05
N LEU A 64 5.98 11.16 8.24
CA LEU A 64 6.83 9.97 8.33
C LEU A 64 7.50 9.66 6.97
N LEU A 65 6.74 9.60 5.89
CA LEU A 65 7.28 9.21 4.58
C LEU A 65 8.27 10.22 4.02
N ARG A 66 8.05 11.53 4.23
CA ARG A 66 8.95 12.61 3.77
C ARG A 66 10.27 12.66 4.54
N SER A 67 10.34 12.09 5.75
CA SER A 67 11.61 12.05 6.50
C SER A 67 12.54 10.92 6.05
N GLU A 68 12.11 10.10 5.10
CA GLU A 68 12.84 8.92 4.62
C GLU A 68 13.22 9.07 3.15
N ASP A 69 14.39 8.53 2.77
CA ASP A 69 14.78 8.40 1.36
C ASP A 69 14.25 7.07 0.80
N LEU A 70 13.06 7.13 0.24
CA LEU A 70 12.33 5.95 -0.26
C LEU A 70 12.69 5.67 -1.73
N ASP A 71 12.94 4.41 -2.07
CA ASP A 71 13.14 3.95 -3.45
C ASP A 71 11.81 3.83 -4.21
N SER A 72 10.72 3.52 -3.52
CA SER A 72 9.37 3.39 -4.10
C SER A 72 8.26 3.55 -3.05
N ILE A 73 7.02 3.68 -3.52
CA ILE A 73 5.81 3.70 -2.69
C ILE A 73 4.90 2.54 -3.06
N ILE A 74 4.36 1.87 -2.04
CA ILE A 74 3.33 0.85 -2.14
C ILE A 74 2.07 1.40 -1.45
N ALA A 75 1.06 1.73 -2.25
CA ALA A 75 -0.28 2.08 -1.77
C ALA A 75 -1.13 0.81 -1.71
N ALA A 76 -1.42 0.34 -0.51
CA ALA A 76 -2.23 -0.85 -0.28
C ALA A 76 -3.69 -0.47 0.01
N ILE A 77 -4.59 -0.93 -0.85
CA ILE A 77 -6.04 -0.74 -0.73
C ILE A 77 -6.60 -1.95 0.02
N ILE A 78 -6.88 -1.77 1.31
CA ILE A 78 -7.35 -2.85 2.20
C ILE A 78 -8.88 -2.99 2.16
N SER A 79 -9.59 -1.88 1.98
CA SER A 79 -11.05 -1.82 1.84
C SER A 79 -11.45 -0.78 0.78
N TRP A 80 -12.73 -0.40 0.73
CA TRP A 80 -13.10 0.88 0.10
C TRP A 80 -12.27 2.03 0.66
N VAL A 81 -12.10 3.10 -0.12
CA VAL A 81 -11.27 4.27 0.21
C VAL A 81 -11.89 5.54 -0.34
N GLU A 82 -11.55 6.67 0.26
CA GLU A 82 -11.75 7.99 -0.35
C GLU A 82 -10.57 8.31 -1.26
N ALA A 83 -10.83 8.45 -2.57
CA ALA A 83 -9.78 8.77 -3.55
C ALA A 83 -8.96 10.02 -3.20
N PRO A 84 -9.53 11.11 -2.67
CA PRO A 84 -8.75 12.26 -2.22
C PRO A 84 -7.65 11.91 -1.22
N ASN A 85 -7.88 11.00 -0.27
CA ASN A 85 -6.87 10.60 0.73
C ASN A 85 -5.68 9.90 0.06
N VAL A 86 -5.96 8.99 -0.88
CA VAL A 86 -4.94 8.25 -1.61
C VAL A 86 -4.12 9.18 -2.50
N ILE A 87 -4.80 10.03 -3.27
CA ILE A 87 -4.17 10.96 -4.21
C ILE A 87 -3.34 12.01 -3.45
N ALA A 88 -3.80 12.49 -2.29
CA ALA A 88 -3.05 13.43 -1.46
C ALA A 88 -1.68 12.87 -1.03
N VAL A 89 -1.61 11.58 -0.72
CA VAL A 89 -0.34 10.93 -0.39
C VAL A 89 0.50 10.70 -1.64
N LEU A 90 -0.06 10.07 -2.68
CA LEU A 90 0.71 9.67 -3.85
C LEU A 90 1.28 10.86 -4.64
N LYS A 91 0.61 12.02 -4.62
CA LYS A 91 1.09 13.25 -5.27
C LYS A 91 2.48 13.70 -4.82
N GLU A 92 2.84 13.40 -3.57
CA GLU A 92 4.14 13.77 -3.00
C GLU A 92 5.29 12.88 -3.49
N PHE A 93 4.96 11.74 -4.12
CA PHE A 93 5.94 10.71 -4.51
C PHE A 93 5.81 10.29 -5.97
N LEU A 94 5.19 11.11 -6.84
CA LEU A 94 5.01 10.81 -8.26
C LEU A 94 6.34 10.71 -9.05
N ASN A 95 7.43 11.20 -8.48
CA ASN A 95 8.79 11.04 -8.99
C ASN A 95 9.42 9.68 -8.66
N LYS A 96 8.75 8.85 -7.85
CA LYS A 96 9.19 7.51 -7.45
C LYS A 96 8.30 6.45 -8.12
N PRO A 97 8.80 5.21 -8.33
CA PRO A 97 7.95 4.08 -8.71
C PRO A 97 6.81 3.87 -7.71
N ILE A 98 5.59 3.74 -8.22
CA ILE A 98 4.38 3.48 -7.42
C ILE A 98 3.87 2.07 -7.71
N VAL A 99 3.57 1.33 -6.66
CA VAL A 99 2.78 0.09 -6.71
C VAL A 99 1.43 0.36 -6.06
N LEU A 100 0.35 0.20 -6.82
CA LEU A 100 -1.00 0.14 -6.31
C LEU A 100 -1.34 -1.33 -6.08
N TRP A 101 -1.47 -1.72 -4.81
CA TRP A 101 -1.78 -3.09 -4.41
C TRP A 101 -3.20 -3.16 -3.85
N SER A 102 -4.08 -3.91 -4.49
CA SER A 102 -5.42 -4.18 -3.96
C SER A 102 -5.47 -5.51 -3.22
N HIS A 103 -5.96 -5.52 -1.99
CA HIS A 103 -6.39 -6.77 -1.36
C HIS A 103 -7.61 -7.33 -2.11
N THR A 104 -8.02 -8.56 -1.80
CA THR A 104 -9.14 -9.22 -2.50
C THR A 104 -10.19 -9.72 -1.50
N MET A 105 -10.61 -10.98 -1.63
CA MET A 105 -11.50 -11.65 -0.71
C MET A 105 -10.67 -12.46 0.27
N PHE A 106 -11.20 -12.68 1.47
CA PHE A 106 -10.54 -13.47 2.51
C PHE A 106 -11.52 -14.41 3.16
N MET A 107 -11.01 -15.53 3.67
CA MET A 107 -11.80 -16.50 4.42
C MET A 107 -11.87 -16.10 5.89
N LYS A 108 -13.07 -16.03 6.46
CA LYS A 108 -13.29 -15.87 7.90
C LYS A 108 -14.48 -16.72 8.31
N ASN A 109 -14.32 -17.55 9.34
CA ASN A 109 -15.38 -18.46 9.83
C ASN A 109 -16.01 -19.33 8.72
N ASN A 110 -15.19 -19.81 7.78
CA ASN A 110 -15.63 -20.60 6.63
C ASN A 110 -16.54 -19.86 5.62
N GLU A 111 -16.59 -18.53 5.73
CA GLU A 111 -17.26 -17.64 4.77
C GLU A 111 -16.22 -16.83 3.99
N LEU A 112 -16.49 -16.62 2.70
CA LEU A 112 -15.67 -15.77 1.84
C LEU A 112 -16.20 -14.33 1.94
N LEU A 113 -15.41 -13.46 2.55
CA LEU A 113 -15.75 -12.06 2.82
C LEU A 113 -14.88 -11.11 2.01
N THR A 114 -15.30 -9.85 1.94
CA THR A 114 -14.53 -8.77 1.31
C THR A 114 -14.76 -7.46 2.04
N LEU A 115 -13.74 -6.60 2.08
CA LEU A 115 -13.86 -5.22 2.54
C LEU A 115 -14.05 -4.24 1.36
N GLY A 116 -14.36 -4.71 0.16
CA GLY A 116 -14.46 -3.89 -1.04
C GLY A 116 -13.16 -3.23 -1.57
N PRO A 117 -11.95 -3.81 -1.41
CA PRO A 117 -10.72 -3.20 -1.89
C PRO A 117 -10.60 -3.09 -3.42
N LEU A 118 -11.06 -4.08 -4.18
CA LEU A 118 -10.95 -4.10 -5.64
C LEU A 118 -11.74 -2.95 -6.31
N PRO A 119 -13.01 -2.70 -5.95
CA PRO A 119 -13.72 -1.50 -6.42
C PRO A 119 -13.00 -0.20 -6.07
N GLY A 120 -12.52 -0.06 -4.83
CA GLY A 120 -11.77 1.13 -4.41
C GLY A 120 -10.49 1.33 -5.21
N ALA A 121 -9.72 0.25 -5.42
CA ALA A 121 -8.51 0.27 -6.22
C ALA A 121 -8.79 0.58 -7.70
N GLY A 122 -9.94 0.16 -8.23
CA GLY A 122 -10.39 0.52 -9.58
C GLY A 122 -10.56 2.04 -9.74
N VAL A 123 -11.18 2.71 -8.77
CA VAL A 123 -11.32 4.18 -8.76
C VAL A 123 -9.94 4.86 -8.73
N ILE A 124 -9.02 4.38 -7.88
CA ILE A 124 -7.66 4.93 -7.80
C ILE A 124 -6.88 4.69 -9.08
N LYS A 125 -6.97 3.48 -9.64
CA LYS A 125 -6.31 3.10 -10.89
C LYS A 125 -6.71 4.06 -12.01
N GLU A 126 -8.02 4.25 -12.22
CA GLU A 126 -8.53 5.18 -13.23
C GLU A 126 -8.03 6.61 -12.96
N SER A 127 -8.12 7.08 -11.72
CA SER A 127 -7.65 8.43 -11.34
C SER A 127 -6.18 8.65 -11.67
N LEU A 128 -5.32 7.66 -11.39
CA LEU A 128 -3.89 7.73 -11.70
C LEU A 128 -3.62 7.69 -13.20
N GLU A 129 -4.37 6.88 -13.95
CA GLU A 129 -4.29 6.79 -15.42
C GLU A 129 -4.71 8.10 -16.09
N GLU A 130 -5.81 8.72 -15.65
CA GLU A 130 -6.26 10.04 -16.13
C GLU A 130 -5.24 11.15 -15.84
N MET A 131 -4.53 11.06 -14.71
CA MET A 131 -3.44 11.96 -14.36
C MET A 131 -2.14 11.69 -15.14
N GLY A 132 -2.08 10.64 -15.97
CA GLY A 132 -0.89 10.26 -16.73
C GLY A 132 0.24 9.68 -15.88
N ILE A 133 -0.07 9.19 -14.68
CA ILE A 133 0.91 8.65 -13.74
C ILE A 133 1.28 7.21 -14.11
N LYS A 134 2.58 6.90 -14.06
CA LYS A 134 3.07 5.53 -14.25
C LYS A 134 3.10 4.79 -12.92
N PHE A 135 2.42 3.65 -12.86
CA PHE A 135 2.40 2.77 -11.69
C PHE A 135 2.29 1.31 -12.11
N ARG A 136 2.54 0.40 -11.17
CA ARG A 136 2.22 -1.02 -11.29
C ARG A 136 0.98 -1.32 -10.47
N PHE A 137 0.02 -2.03 -11.06
CA PHE A 137 -1.16 -2.52 -10.37
C PHE A 137 -1.02 -4.02 -10.10
N ILE A 138 -1.16 -4.42 -8.85
CA ILE A 138 -1.18 -5.83 -8.41
C ILE A 138 -2.37 -6.07 -7.49
N TRP A 139 -2.82 -7.31 -7.40
CA TRP A 139 -3.88 -7.71 -6.49
C TRP A 139 -3.59 -9.09 -5.89
N GLY A 140 -4.10 -9.30 -4.68
CA GLY A 140 -3.92 -10.54 -3.93
C GLY A 140 -3.88 -10.26 -2.44
N MET A 141 -4.13 -11.29 -1.63
CA MET A 141 -3.93 -11.20 -0.19
C MET A 141 -2.44 -11.41 0.17
N PRO A 142 -1.93 -10.79 1.25
CA PRO A 142 -0.53 -10.93 1.66
C PRO A 142 -0.07 -12.38 1.90
N ASP A 143 -0.99 -13.26 2.28
CA ASP A 143 -0.74 -14.67 2.56
C ASP A 143 -0.89 -15.58 1.32
N GLU A 144 -1.32 -15.04 0.18
CA GLU A 144 -1.41 -15.80 -1.07
C GLU A 144 -0.01 -15.98 -1.69
N LYS A 145 0.41 -17.24 -1.84
CA LYS A 145 1.57 -17.56 -2.67
C LYS A 145 1.18 -17.43 -4.14
N GLY A 146 1.65 -16.37 -4.78
CA GLY A 146 1.57 -16.19 -6.24
C GLY A 146 2.35 -17.24 -7.02
#